data_AF-A0AAW6RQL5-F1
#
_entry.id   AF-A0AAW6RQL5-F1
#
_cell.length_a   1.000
_cell.length_b   1.000
_cell.length_c   1.000
_cell.angle_alpha   90.00
_cell.angle_beta   90.00
_cell.angle_gamma   90.00
#
_symmetry.space_group_name_H-M   'P 1'
#
loop_
_entity.id
_entity.type
_entity.pdbx_description
1 polymer ?
#
loop_
_entity_poly.entity_id
_entity_poly.type
_entity_poly.pdbx_seq_one_letter_code
_entity_poly.pdbx_strand_id
1 'polypeptide(L)'
;MPLPNILEFIGTNISQRKFQEAQEKLLNYLGIEVSTKAELSSAISSVNSEIATKSDKTYVDTALAGFTNGAAKFYSTLAEANADIANIGVKNPVNIGEIANGGTWYKETVGSTSLTKSPYDALTQAKAYSDEKLVLKTVDGYEIVATTQDGVQLFATKKGLLDFSPSESVIDVIKTSLDLKVYVDNSEALKDTEIVAITQDGVQLFATKKGLLDFNPTPELKNEIGSGSSLVKPISKIMTSGSSLTAKQGEMTTALDRFTLPETVPYQLISVWEAIQICTGKEVFNNAVGGQNVFQNAYRQGGRTLKVSVQNNTLPANGSVSLTGWGSFDPLTNQGFQQLDVKILGIPCLLKREKDASNVTIGFSLTRLEPGDPVTIPENTGLVFDIAVKHQNWIQIIEPLQNTEVYPSYAQNFDTVKCALDMVTYISKVEKLSEARFLMLNNTPNTGIPLGVQGRVNFDNRNAMLKEYFGDRCVDVCSYITKQAIYDAVHLGYLSSVTSDDLDDMQKGLAPRRLMHDGIHYNALGAYLIGRYVSFFIQAKGW
;
A
#
# COMPACT_ATOMS: atom_id res chain seq x y z
N MET A 1 8.17 23.04 43.08
CA MET A 1 9.44 23.18 43.87
C MET A 1 10.31 21.98 43.52
N PRO A 2 11.64 22.02 43.50
CA PRO A 2 12.40 20.80 43.19
C PRO A 2 12.17 19.75 44.29
N LEU A 3 11.90 18.50 43.89
CA LEU A 3 11.84 17.35 44.79
C LEU A 3 13.16 17.28 45.58
N PRO A 4 13.14 17.15 46.93
CA PRO A 4 14.37 17.09 47.70
C PRO A 4 15.24 15.90 47.27
N ASN A 5 16.55 16.13 47.17
CA ASN A 5 17.48 15.09 46.76
C ASN A 5 17.55 14.00 47.84
N ILE A 6 17.61 12.72 47.47
CA ILE A 6 17.69 11.61 48.43
C ILE A 6 18.87 11.76 49.41
N LEU A 7 19.98 12.37 48.96
CA LEU A 7 21.15 12.65 49.79
C LEU A 7 20.85 13.63 50.94
N GLU A 8 19.78 14.43 50.85
CA GLU A 8 19.28 15.29 51.94
C GLU A 8 18.62 14.48 53.08
N PHE A 9 18.30 13.20 52.86
CA PHE A 9 17.75 12.30 53.89
C PHE A 9 18.76 11.29 54.42
N ILE A 10 19.66 10.79 53.56
CA ILE A 10 20.54 9.64 53.89
C ILE A 10 22.04 9.99 53.92
N GLY A 11 22.41 11.26 53.75
CA GLY A 11 23.80 11.69 53.78
C GLY A 11 24.47 11.46 55.15
N THR A 12 25.77 11.16 55.15
CA THR A 12 26.55 10.88 56.37
C THR A 12 26.71 12.08 57.31
N ASN A 13 26.34 13.29 56.87
CA ASN A 13 26.43 14.54 57.63
C ASN A 13 25.06 15.22 57.84
N ILE A 14 23.96 14.46 57.86
CA ILE A 14 22.62 15.00 58.09
C ILE A 14 22.40 15.23 59.58
N SER A 15 22.20 16.49 59.96
CA SER A 15 21.71 16.85 61.29
C SER A 15 20.19 16.70 61.36
N GLN A 16 19.66 16.55 62.59
CA GLN A 16 18.21 16.52 62.82
C GLN A 16 17.47 17.70 62.18
N ARG A 17 18.08 18.89 62.21
CA ARG A 17 17.54 20.10 61.58
C ARG A 17 17.48 19.98 60.04
N LYS A 18 18.55 19.49 59.40
CA LYS A 18 18.57 19.30 57.94
C LYS A 18 17.55 18.25 57.48
N PHE A 19 17.34 17.21 58.28
CA PHE A 19 16.30 16.21 58.02
C PHE A 19 14.90 16.82 58.10
N GLN A 20 14.63 17.67 59.10
CA GLN A 20 13.37 18.41 59.22
C GLN A 20 13.13 19.36 58.03
N GLU A 21 14.17 20.08 57.60
CA GLU A 21 14.10 20.96 56.41
C GLU A 21 13.81 20.15 55.12
N ALA A 22 14.42 18.96 54.96
CA ALA A 22 14.16 18.07 53.83
C ALA A 22 12.73 17.48 53.86
N GLN A 23 12.22 17.12 55.05
CA GLN A 23 10.83 16.69 55.23
C GLN A 23 9.84 17.80 54.89
N GLU A 24 10.10 19.04 55.31
CA GLU A 24 9.24 20.19 54.99
C GLU A 24 9.20 20.47 53.48
N LYS A 25 10.35 20.39 52.79
CA LYS A 25 10.40 20.48 51.32
C LYS A 25 9.58 19.38 50.65
N LEU A 26 9.66 18.14 51.14
CA LEU A 26 8.90 17.02 50.59
C LEU A 26 7.39 17.21 50.81
N LEU A 27 6.98 17.65 52.00
CA LEU A 27 5.58 17.95 52.31
C LEU A 27 5.04 19.09 51.44
N ASN A 28 5.82 20.15 51.24
CA ASN A 28 5.44 21.24 50.34
C ASN A 28 5.41 20.81 48.87
N TYR A 29 6.32 19.93 48.45
CA TYR A 29 6.30 19.34 47.11
C TYR A 29 5.02 18.54 46.86
N LEU A 30 4.67 17.65 47.79
CA LEU A 30 3.46 16.83 47.73
C LEU A 30 2.18 17.69 47.82
N GLY A 31 2.22 18.82 48.51
CA GLY A 31 1.09 19.76 48.58
C GLY A 31 0.92 20.65 47.35
N ILE A 32 1.94 20.81 46.51
CA ILE A 32 1.93 21.73 45.34
C ILE A 32 1.81 20.98 44.02
N GLU A 33 2.46 19.81 43.87
CA GLU A 33 2.53 19.11 42.57
C GLU A 33 1.59 17.90 42.46
N VAL A 34 0.96 17.47 43.56
CA VAL A 34 -0.05 16.40 43.53
C VAL A 34 -1.42 17.02 43.75
N SER A 35 -2.33 16.81 42.80
CA SER A 35 -3.72 17.26 42.96
C SER A 35 -4.28 16.76 44.28
N THR A 36 -4.80 17.68 45.09
CA THR A 36 -5.42 17.37 46.36
C THR A 36 -6.62 16.44 46.14
N LYS A 37 -6.97 15.67 47.18
CA LYS A 37 -8.18 14.83 47.16
C LYS A 37 -9.44 15.64 46.81
N ALA A 38 -9.49 16.92 47.19
CA ALA A 38 -10.57 17.82 46.88
C ALA A 38 -10.61 18.15 45.37
N GLU A 39 -9.47 18.48 44.77
CA GLU A 39 -9.38 18.77 43.33
C GLU A 39 -9.76 17.55 42.47
N LEU A 40 -9.27 16.36 42.84
CA LEU A 40 -9.65 15.11 42.17
C LEU A 40 -11.16 14.83 42.31
N SER A 41 -11.75 15.08 43.49
CA SER A 41 -13.18 14.87 43.71
C SER A 41 -14.04 15.85 42.91
N SER A 42 -13.60 17.11 42.78
CA SER A 42 -14.24 18.11 41.93
C SER A 42 -14.16 17.74 40.45
N ALA A 43 -12.99 17.29 39.98
CA ALA A 43 -12.82 16.83 38.60
C ALA A 43 -13.71 15.62 38.27
N ILE A 44 -13.77 14.62 39.17
CA ILE A 44 -14.66 13.46 39.03
C ILE A 44 -16.13 13.89 38.99
N SER A 45 -16.53 14.84 39.85
CA SER A 45 -17.91 15.35 39.88
C SER A 45 -18.28 16.08 38.59
N SER A 46 -17.36 16.87 38.01
CA SER A 46 -17.54 17.54 36.73
C SER A 46 -17.73 16.53 35.60
N VAL A 47 -16.84 15.53 35.50
CA VAL A 47 -16.93 14.47 34.49
C VAL A 47 -18.24 13.69 34.61
N ASN A 48 -18.65 13.34 35.84
CA ASN A 48 -19.92 12.64 36.05
C ASN A 48 -21.14 13.47 35.66
N SER A 49 -21.12 14.79 35.88
CA SER A 49 -22.21 15.68 35.45
C SER A 49 -22.31 15.79 33.93
N GLU A 50 -21.17 15.84 33.22
CA GLU A 50 -21.13 15.83 31.76
C GLU A 50 -21.61 14.50 31.17
N ILE A 51 -21.17 13.38 31.76
CA ILE A 51 -21.61 12.03 31.35
C ILE A 51 -23.11 11.87 31.57
N ALA A 52 -23.62 12.25 32.74
CA ALA A 52 -25.05 12.15 33.06
C ALA A 52 -25.93 12.87 32.05
N THR A 53 -25.51 14.06 31.60
CA THR A 53 -26.22 14.86 30.59
C THR A 53 -26.27 14.17 29.23
N LYS A 54 -25.19 13.50 28.82
CA LYS A 54 -25.09 12.80 27.52
C LYS A 54 -25.69 11.39 27.53
N SER A 55 -25.78 10.77 28.70
CA SER A 55 -26.48 9.49 28.91
C SER A 55 -27.97 9.64 29.18
N ASP A 56 -28.47 10.87 29.28
CA ASP A 56 -29.89 11.13 29.50
C ASP A 56 -30.71 10.56 28.34
N LYS A 57 -31.69 9.72 28.69
CA LYS A 57 -32.55 9.07 27.69
C LYS A 57 -33.26 10.09 26.80
N THR A 58 -33.66 11.25 27.33
CA THR A 58 -34.29 12.32 26.55
C THR A 58 -33.31 12.91 25.54
N TYR A 59 -32.05 13.13 25.94
CA TYR A 59 -31.00 13.59 25.02
C TYR A 59 -30.75 12.57 23.91
N VAL A 60 -30.58 11.29 24.26
CA VAL A 60 -30.37 10.20 23.29
C VAL A 60 -31.59 10.04 22.37
N ASP A 61 -32.80 10.05 22.91
CA ASP A 61 -34.04 9.97 22.12
C ASP A 61 -34.20 11.19 21.21
N THR A 62 -33.83 12.39 21.66
CA THR A 62 -33.88 13.62 20.84
C THR A 62 -32.84 13.57 19.72
N ALA A 63 -31.61 13.14 20.01
CA ALA A 63 -30.56 12.99 19.01
C ALA A 63 -30.90 11.88 17.99
N LEU A 64 -31.44 10.75 18.47
CA LEU A 64 -31.88 9.63 17.64
C LEU A 64 -33.10 9.99 16.80
N ALA A 65 -34.07 10.74 17.35
CA ALA A 65 -35.19 11.30 16.61
C ALA A 65 -34.73 12.30 15.53
N GLY A 66 -33.68 13.07 15.80
CA GLY A 66 -33.04 13.93 14.79
C GLY A 66 -32.45 13.11 13.62
N PHE A 67 -31.89 11.94 13.91
CA PHE A 67 -31.34 11.03 12.90
C PHE A 67 -32.43 10.32 12.08
N THR A 68 -33.50 9.85 12.73
CA THR A 68 -34.62 9.18 12.04
C THR A 68 -35.51 10.16 11.27
N ASN A 69 -35.58 11.43 11.70
CA ASN A 69 -36.24 12.50 10.94
C ASN A 69 -35.42 13.00 9.74
N GLY A 70 -34.11 12.68 9.68
CA GLY A 70 -33.23 13.03 8.56
C GLY A 70 -33.15 11.97 7.45
N ALA A 71 -33.57 10.73 7.72
CA ALA A 71 -33.69 9.71 6.69
C ALA A 71 -34.91 10.05 5.81
N ALA A 72 -34.65 10.41 4.53
CA ALA A 72 -35.72 10.69 3.59
C ALA A 72 -36.67 9.49 3.49
N LYS A 73 -37.94 9.68 3.86
CA LYS A 73 -38.97 8.65 3.72
C LYS A 73 -39.03 8.20 2.26
N PHE A 74 -39.19 6.89 2.04
CA PHE A 74 -39.32 6.31 0.72
C PHE A 74 -40.79 5.98 0.43
N TYR A 75 -41.27 6.35 -0.75
CA TYR A 75 -42.59 5.96 -1.28
C TYR A 75 -42.41 5.29 -2.64
N SER A 76 -43.24 4.28 -2.95
CA SER A 76 -43.09 3.55 -4.22
C SER A 76 -43.54 4.42 -5.40
N THR A 77 -44.56 5.26 -5.21
CA THR A 77 -45.09 6.18 -6.25
C THR A 77 -45.28 7.60 -5.73
N LEU A 78 -45.29 8.59 -6.63
CA LEU A 78 -45.59 9.99 -6.26
C LEU A 78 -47.03 10.13 -5.76
N ALA A 79 -47.95 9.30 -6.26
CA ALA A 79 -49.34 9.28 -5.81
C ALA A 79 -49.47 8.87 -4.33
N GLU A 80 -48.74 7.83 -3.91
CA GLU A 80 -48.67 7.41 -2.49
C GLU A 80 -48.11 8.54 -1.61
N ALA A 81 -47.05 9.20 -2.06
CA ALA A 81 -46.42 10.29 -1.32
C ALA A 81 -47.34 11.53 -1.22
N ASN A 82 -48.08 11.86 -2.28
CA ASN A 82 -49.08 12.93 -2.27
C ASN A 82 -50.29 12.59 -1.41
N ALA A 83 -50.70 11.33 -1.35
CA ALA A 83 -51.74 10.89 -0.42
C ALA A 83 -51.30 11.06 1.05
N ASP A 84 -50.01 10.91 1.34
CA ASP A 84 -49.42 11.10 2.68
C ASP A 84 -48.92 12.53 2.95
N ILE A 85 -49.18 13.50 2.07
CA ILE A 85 -48.59 14.85 2.15
C ILE A 85 -48.93 15.62 3.44
N ALA A 86 -50.04 15.27 4.08
CA ALA A 86 -50.42 15.84 5.38
C ALA A 86 -49.40 15.48 6.49
N ASN A 87 -48.73 14.33 6.37
CA ASN A 87 -47.76 13.80 7.35
C ASN A 87 -46.30 14.08 6.97
N ILE A 88 -46.05 14.77 5.85
CA ILE A 88 -44.73 15.20 5.40
C ILE A 88 -44.47 16.63 5.88
N GLY A 89 -43.38 16.84 6.62
CA GLY A 89 -42.95 18.17 7.05
C GLY A 89 -42.54 19.07 5.88
N VAL A 90 -42.73 20.38 6.02
CA VAL A 90 -42.32 21.37 5.01
C VAL A 90 -40.80 21.29 4.83
N LYS A 91 -40.34 21.23 3.57
CA LYS A 91 -38.94 21.07 3.16
C LYS A 91 -38.26 19.75 3.59
N ASN A 92 -38.99 18.79 4.17
CA ASN A 92 -38.44 17.47 4.44
C ASN A 92 -38.30 16.69 3.13
N PRO A 93 -37.12 16.11 2.83
CA PRO A 93 -36.92 15.31 1.64
C PRO A 93 -37.65 13.97 1.76
N VAL A 94 -38.23 13.53 0.64
CA VAL A 94 -38.77 12.18 0.45
C VAL A 94 -38.27 11.64 -0.88
N ASN A 95 -38.03 10.33 -0.97
CA ASN A 95 -37.56 9.67 -2.18
C ASN A 95 -38.70 8.87 -2.81
N ILE A 96 -38.90 9.06 -4.12
CA ILE A 96 -39.92 8.37 -4.90
C ILE A 96 -39.26 7.31 -5.77
N GLY A 97 -39.78 6.08 -5.75
CA GLY A 97 -39.20 4.92 -6.44
C GLY A 97 -39.67 4.67 -7.88
N GLU A 98 -40.80 5.24 -8.30
CA GLU A 98 -41.35 4.98 -9.64
C GLU A 98 -40.51 5.64 -10.76
N ILE A 99 -40.50 5.02 -11.94
CA ILE A 99 -39.65 5.46 -13.06
C ILE A 99 -40.03 6.87 -13.54
N ALA A 100 -41.32 7.18 -13.66
CA ALA A 100 -41.81 8.43 -14.24
C ALA A 100 -41.44 9.66 -13.39
N ASN A 101 -41.47 9.52 -12.06
CA ASN A 101 -41.29 10.62 -11.10
C ASN A 101 -40.14 10.39 -10.12
N GLY A 102 -39.28 9.40 -10.37
CA GLY A 102 -38.26 8.97 -9.43
C GLY A 102 -37.31 10.11 -9.01
N GLY A 103 -36.80 10.02 -7.79
CA GLY A 103 -35.85 10.97 -7.22
C GLY A 103 -36.32 11.62 -5.92
N THR A 104 -35.66 12.70 -5.52
CA THR A 104 -35.94 13.45 -4.29
C THR A 104 -36.99 14.54 -4.50
N TRP A 105 -38.01 14.53 -3.65
CA TRP A 105 -39.12 15.47 -3.61
C TRP A 105 -39.27 16.05 -2.20
N TYR A 106 -40.02 17.14 -2.06
CA TYR A 106 -40.31 17.73 -0.76
C TYR A 106 -41.62 18.52 -0.77
N LYS A 107 -42.18 18.80 0.40
CA LYS A 107 -43.38 19.64 0.55
C LYS A 107 -42.99 21.12 0.60
N GLU A 108 -43.44 21.94 -0.35
CA GLU A 108 -43.02 23.34 -0.49
C GLU A 108 -43.57 24.24 0.63
N THR A 109 -44.87 24.13 0.92
CA THR A 109 -45.56 24.93 1.93
C THR A 109 -46.52 24.08 2.76
N VAL A 110 -46.96 24.58 3.92
CA VAL A 110 -47.90 23.87 4.80
C VAL A 110 -49.19 23.47 4.07
N GLY A 111 -49.69 24.33 3.16
CA GLY A 111 -50.91 24.12 2.37
C GLY A 111 -50.72 23.41 1.03
N SER A 112 -49.51 22.92 0.72
CA SER A 112 -49.27 22.18 -0.52
C SER A 112 -50.09 20.89 -0.54
N THR A 113 -50.84 20.67 -1.63
CA THR A 113 -51.61 19.43 -1.89
C THR A 113 -50.86 18.45 -2.79
N SER A 114 -49.66 18.82 -3.25
CA SER A 114 -48.73 17.97 -3.98
C SER A 114 -47.28 18.30 -3.62
N LEU A 115 -46.39 17.31 -3.76
CA LEU A 115 -44.95 17.47 -3.56
C LEU A 115 -44.30 18.20 -4.74
N THR A 116 -43.20 18.88 -4.45
CA THR A 116 -42.35 19.58 -5.43
C THR A 116 -41.04 18.79 -5.61
N LYS A 117 -40.61 18.58 -6.84
CA LYS A 117 -39.36 17.87 -7.13
C LYS A 117 -38.16 18.76 -6.74
N SER A 118 -37.16 18.18 -6.09
CA SER A 118 -35.97 18.91 -5.68
C SER A 118 -35.13 19.33 -6.89
N PRO A 119 -34.67 20.60 -6.98
CA PRO A 119 -33.67 21.01 -7.97
C PRO A 119 -32.29 20.36 -7.71
N TYR A 120 -32.10 19.77 -6.52
CA TYR A 120 -30.89 19.06 -6.11
C TYR A 120 -31.06 17.53 -6.13
N ASP A 121 -32.07 17.02 -6.82
CA ASP A 121 -32.24 15.59 -7.04
C ASP A 121 -31.04 15.03 -7.81
N ALA A 122 -30.30 14.09 -7.19
CA ALA A 122 -29.06 13.56 -7.75
C ALA A 122 -29.28 12.87 -9.11
N LEU A 123 -30.43 12.23 -9.30
CA LEU A 123 -30.78 11.61 -10.59
C LEU A 123 -31.00 12.67 -11.68
N THR A 124 -31.74 13.73 -11.38
CA THR A 124 -31.95 14.86 -12.30
C THR A 124 -30.64 15.56 -12.63
N GLN A 125 -29.77 15.81 -11.63
CA GLN A 125 -28.47 16.43 -11.88
C GLN A 125 -27.53 15.53 -12.69
N ALA A 126 -27.46 14.24 -12.37
CA ALA A 126 -26.65 13.28 -13.12
C ALA A 126 -27.14 13.16 -14.57
N LYS A 127 -28.46 13.16 -14.79
CA LYS A 127 -29.04 13.16 -16.13
C LYS A 127 -28.72 14.45 -16.89
N ALA A 128 -28.94 15.61 -16.28
CA ALA A 128 -28.64 16.90 -16.91
C ALA A 128 -27.15 17.02 -17.27
N TYR A 129 -26.26 16.60 -16.36
CA TYR A 129 -24.83 16.54 -16.62
C TYR A 129 -24.50 15.57 -17.76
N SER A 130 -25.09 14.37 -17.75
CA SER A 130 -24.87 13.38 -18.81
C SER A 130 -25.38 13.90 -20.16
N ASP A 131 -26.57 14.49 -20.22
CA ASP A 131 -27.14 15.06 -21.44
C ASP A 131 -26.32 16.26 -21.95
N GLU A 132 -25.78 17.10 -21.06
CA GLU A 132 -24.94 18.25 -21.43
C GLU A 132 -23.54 17.81 -21.91
N LYS A 133 -22.94 16.83 -21.23
CA LYS A 133 -21.55 16.44 -21.46
C LYS A 133 -21.38 15.31 -22.46
N LEU A 134 -22.43 14.53 -22.75
CA LEU A 134 -22.41 13.48 -23.76
C LEU A 134 -23.10 14.00 -25.02
N VAL A 135 -22.31 14.41 -26.00
CA VAL A 135 -22.84 14.61 -27.35
C VAL A 135 -22.87 13.26 -28.04
N LEU A 136 -24.08 12.71 -28.22
CA LEU A 136 -24.28 11.50 -29.00
C LEU A 136 -24.36 11.88 -30.49
N LYS A 137 -23.42 11.39 -31.29
CA LYS A 137 -23.49 11.50 -32.76
C LYS A 137 -23.82 10.14 -33.36
N THR A 138 -24.78 10.14 -34.27
CA THR A 138 -25.09 9.00 -35.15
C THR A 138 -24.36 9.20 -36.46
N VAL A 139 -23.64 8.18 -36.91
CA VAL A 139 -22.89 8.22 -38.18
C VAL A 139 -23.30 6.99 -38.99
N ASP A 140 -23.89 7.22 -40.18
CA ASP A 140 -24.28 6.20 -41.17
C ASP A 140 -24.98 4.95 -40.62
N GLY A 141 -25.92 5.13 -39.68
CA GLY A 141 -26.72 4.04 -39.12
C GLY A 141 -26.06 3.22 -38.01
N TYR A 142 -24.86 3.62 -37.57
CA TYR A 142 -24.21 3.13 -36.36
C TYR A 142 -24.54 4.06 -35.17
N GLU A 143 -25.04 3.48 -34.08
CA GLU A 143 -25.44 4.23 -32.89
C GLU A 143 -24.29 4.37 -31.88
N ILE A 144 -23.95 5.64 -31.65
CA ILE A 144 -23.23 6.22 -30.49
C ILE A 144 -21.71 6.29 -30.59
N VAL A 145 -21.23 7.48 -30.99
CA VAL A 145 -19.98 8.07 -30.49
C VAL A 145 -20.36 9.03 -29.38
N ALA A 146 -19.94 8.75 -28.14
CA ALA A 146 -20.04 9.71 -27.05
C ALA A 146 -18.68 10.39 -26.88
N THR A 147 -18.60 11.67 -27.22
CA THR A 147 -17.44 12.53 -26.92
C THR A 147 -17.76 13.32 -25.65
N THR A 148 -16.93 13.18 -24.61
CA THR A 148 -16.95 14.14 -23.49
C THR A 148 -16.19 15.42 -23.89
N GLN A 149 -16.51 16.55 -23.27
CA GLN A 149 -15.74 17.80 -23.45
C GLN A 149 -14.25 17.63 -23.06
N ASP A 150 -13.94 16.63 -22.24
CA ASP A 150 -12.59 16.32 -21.76
C ASP A 150 -11.83 15.34 -22.68
N GLY A 151 -12.37 15.03 -23.86
CA GLY A 151 -11.68 14.24 -24.89
C GLY A 151 -11.83 12.71 -24.78
N VAL A 152 -12.61 12.20 -23.83
CA VAL A 152 -12.87 10.75 -23.72
C VAL A 152 -13.94 10.35 -24.75
N GLN A 153 -13.60 9.39 -25.62
CA GLN A 153 -14.49 8.86 -26.66
C GLN A 153 -14.90 7.42 -26.34
N LEU A 154 -16.21 7.16 -26.24
CA LEU A 154 -16.76 5.81 -26.12
C LEU A 154 -17.44 5.42 -27.43
N PHE A 155 -17.12 4.23 -27.94
CA PHE A 155 -17.72 3.65 -29.15
C PHE A 155 -18.59 2.45 -28.76
N ALA A 156 -19.86 2.46 -29.18
CA ALA A 156 -20.73 1.29 -29.12
C ALA A 156 -21.24 0.94 -30.53
N THR A 157 -21.53 -0.33 -30.78
CA THR A 157 -22.25 -0.75 -31.99
C THR A 157 -23.44 -1.62 -31.60
N LYS A 158 -24.36 -1.81 -32.55
CA LYS A 158 -25.62 -2.56 -32.38
C LYS A 158 -25.45 -4.03 -31.95
N LYS A 159 -24.22 -4.56 -31.94
CA LYS A 159 -23.88 -5.94 -31.54
C LYS A 159 -23.38 -6.09 -30.10
N GLY A 160 -23.44 -5.02 -29.30
CA GLY A 160 -22.91 -4.99 -27.93
C GLY A 160 -21.58 -4.27 -27.86
N LEU A 161 -21.09 -4.01 -26.64
CA LEU A 161 -19.77 -3.45 -26.42
C LEU A 161 -18.72 -4.43 -26.97
N LEU A 162 -18.01 -3.99 -28.01
CA LEU A 162 -16.70 -4.46 -28.47
C LEU A 162 -16.64 -5.82 -29.18
N ASP A 163 -16.90 -5.78 -30.49
CA ASP A 163 -16.16 -6.55 -31.51
C ASP A 163 -15.87 -5.59 -32.67
N PHE A 164 -14.65 -5.04 -32.72
CA PHE A 164 -14.28 -3.96 -33.65
C PHE A 164 -13.66 -4.57 -34.92
N SER A 165 -14.49 -4.88 -35.91
CA SER A 165 -14.08 -5.06 -37.31
C SER A 165 -14.82 -4.05 -38.20
N PRO A 166 -14.48 -2.75 -38.13
CA PRO A 166 -15.13 -1.73 -38.96
C PRO A 166 -14.79 -1.99 -40.43
N SER A 167 -15.77 -1.80 -41.33
CA SER A 167 -15.50 -1.80 -42.76
C SER A 167 -14.64 -0.58 -43.13
N GLU A 168 -13.90 -0.67 -44.25
CA GLU A 168 -13.10 0.46 -44.77
C GLU A 168 -13.91 1.75 -44.92
N SER A 169 -15.20 1.64 -45.26
CA SER A 169 -16.11 2.79 -45.33
C SER A 169 -16.30 3.51 -44.00
N VAL A 170 -16.36 2.79 -42.87
CA VAL A 170 -16.49 3.38 -41.53
C VAL A 170 -15.17 4.07 -41.14
N ILE A 171 -14.04 3.47 -41.49
CA ILE A 171 -12.71 4.04 -41.27
C ILE A 171 -12.56 5.37 -42.01
N ASP A 172 -13.00 5.46 -43.25
CA ASP A 172 -12.90 6.68 -44.04
C ASP A 172 -13.83 7.79 -43.52
N VAL A 173 -15.02 7.45 -43.04
CA VAL A 173 -15.89 8.44 -42.39
C VAL A 173 -15.28 8.96 -41.09
N ILE A 174 -14.66 8.11 -40.26
CA ILE A 174 -13.94 8.52 -39.04
C ILE A 174 -12.81 9.49 -39.37
N LYS A 175 -11.99 9.19 -40.39
CA LYS A 175 -10.92 10.08 -40.87
C LYS A 175 -11.44 11.45 -41.30
N THR A 176 -12.57 11.47 -41.99
CA THR A 176 -13.14 12.71 -42.54
C THR A 176 -13.86 13.55 -41.48
N SER A 177 -14.38 12.93 -40.43
CA SER A 177 -15.26 13.58 -39.44
C SER A 177 -14.54 14.14 -38.21
N LEU A 178 -13.34 13.66 -37.89
CA LEU A 178 -12.68 13.92 -36.60
C LEU A 178 -11.49 14.89 -36.64
N ASP A 179 -11.15 15.47 -37.79
CA ASP A 179 -9.94 16.32 -37.97
C ASP A 179 -8.66 15.66 -37.36
N LEU A 180 -8.66 14.33 -37.30
CA LEU A 180 -7.57 13.49 -36.81
C LEU A 180 -6.64 13.21 -37.97
N LYS A 181 -5.35 13.53 -37.81
CA LYS A 181 -4.31 13.00 -38.70
C LYS A 181 -4.07 11.54 -38.37
N VAL A 182 -4.89 10.65 -38.94
CA VAL A 182 -4.66 9.21 -38.88
C VAL A 182 -3.63 8.85 -39.94
N TYR A 183 -2.46 8.37 -39.53
CA TYR A 183 -1.52 7.70 -40.42
C TYR A 183 -1.87 6.22 -40.45
N VAL A 184 -2.13 5.68 -41.65
CA VAL A 184 -2.29 4.25 -41.88
C VAL A 184 -1.10 3.82 -42.73
N ASP A 185 -0.20 3.04 -42.15
CA ASP A 185 0.89 2.43 -42.92
C ASP A 185 0.35 1.21 -43.67
N ASN A 186 0.45 1.27 -45.00
CA ASN A 186 0.01 0.22 -45.93
C ASN A 186 1.20 -0.60 -46.46
N SER A 187 2.37 -0.53 -45.83
CA SER A 187 3.53 -1.34 -46.24
C SER A 187 3.25 -2.84 -46.08
N GLU A 188 3.82 -3.65 -46.97
CA GLU A 188 3.62 -5.11 -46.98
C GLU A 188 4.04 -5.82 -45.68
N ALA A 189 4.76 -5.12 -44.78
CA ALA A 189 5.22 -5.63 -43.50
C ALA A 189 4.10 -5.74 -42.44
N LEU A 190 2.96 -5.07 -42.62
CA LEU A 190 1.88 -4.95 -41.62
C LEU A 190 0.54 -5.53 -42.07
N LYS A 191 0.56 -6.60 -42.88
CA LYS A 191 -0.62 -7.21 -43.54
C LYS A 191 -1.74 -7.71 -42.60
N ASP A 192 -1.57 -7.63 -41.27
CA ASP A 192 -2.59 -7.95 -40.28
C ASP A 192 -2.85 -6.81 -39.27
N THR A 193 -3.19 -5.62 -39.80
CA THR A 193 -3.94 -4.53 -39.14
C THR A 193 -3.32 -3.89 -37.88
N GLU A 194 -2.87 -2.64 -38.02
CA GLU A 194 -2.69 -1.70 -36.90
C GLU A 194 -3.17 -0.30 -37.33
N ILE A 195 -4.20 0.24 -36.66
CA ILE A 195 -4.55 1.66 -36.78
C ILE A 195 -3.89 2.38 -35.60
N VAL A 196 -3.02 3.33 -35.90
CA VAL A 196 -2.42 4.22 -34.89
C VAL A 196 -3.22 5.53 -34.90
N ALA A 197 -3.98 5.77 -33.82
CA ALA A 197 -4.60 7.07 -33.59
C ALA A 197 -3.77 7.85 -32.56
N ILE A 198 -3.27 9.01 -32.96
CA ILE A 198 -2.55 9.95 -32.10
C ILE A 198 -3.44 11.17 -31.92
N THR A 199 -3.84 11.45 -30.68
CA THR A 199 -4.56 12.69 -30.36
C THR A 199 -3.56 13.84 -30.10
N GLN A 200 -3.99 15.09 -30.23
CA GLN A 200 -3.13 16.28 -30.06
C GLN A 200 -2.52 16.40 -28.64
N ASP A 201 -3.15 15.76 -27.67
CA ASP A 201 -2.78 15.66 -26.25
C ASP A 201 -1.88 14.44 -25.94
N GLY A 202 -1.48 13.68 -26.97
CA GLY A 202 -0.45 12.64 -26.84
C GLY A 202 -0.95 11.29 -26.35
N VAL A 203 -2.26 11.04 -26.34
CA VAL A 203 -2.82 9.72 -26.05
C VAL A 203 -2.68 8.83 -27.28
N GLN A 204 -2.05 7.67 -27.09
CA GLN A 204 -1.87 6.65 -28.12
C GLN A 204 -2.78 5.46 -27.83
N LEU A 205 -3.62 5.10 -28.80
CA LEU A 205 -4.42 3.88 -28.74
C LEU A 205 -3.87 2.86 -29.74
N PHE A 206 -3.62 1.64 -29.25
CA PHE A 206 -3.21 0.49 -30.05
C PHE A 206 -4.34 -0.55 -30.03
N ALA A 207 -4.81 -0.98 -31.20
CA ALA A 207 -5.78 -2.05 -31.32
C ALA A 207 -5.27 -3.10 -32.33
N THR A 208 -5.26 -4.36 -31.92
CA THR A 208 -4.96 -5.51 -32.79
C THR A 208 -6.22 -6.35 -33.00
N LYS A 209 -6.24 -7.20 -34.04
CA LYS A 209 -7.29 -8.22 -34.28
C LYS A 209 -7.52 -9.19 -33.11
N LYS A 210 -6.62 -9.25 -32.10
CA LYS A 210 -6.71 -10.16 -30.95
C LYS A 210 -7.18 -9.48 -29.65
N GLY A 211 -7.62 -8.23 -29.73
CA GLY A 211 -8.00 -7.43 -28.56
C GLY A 211 -6.95 -6.38 -28.21
N LEU A 212 -7.32 -5.46 -27.32
CA LEU A 212 -6.43 -4.46 -26.78
C LEU A 212 -5.33 -5.13 -25.94
N LEU A 213 -4.10 -4.63 -26.09
CA LEU A 213 -2.88 -4.89 -25.31
C LEU A 213 -1.91 -5.92 -25.93
N ASP A 214 -1.06 -5.44 -26.84
CA ASP A 214 0.35 -5.87 -26.90
C ASP A 214 1.24 -4.62 -26.96
N PHE A 215 2.13 -4.45 -25.99
CA PHE A 215 2.98 -3.26 -25.81
C PHE A 215 4.42 -3.49 -26.29
N ASN A 216 4.60 -4.27 -27.36
CA ASN A 216 5.92 -4.47 -27.95
C ASN A 216 6.05 -3.71 -29.27
N PRO A 217 6.28 -2.37 -29.25
CA PRO A 217 6.52 -1.65 -30.48
C PRO A 217 7.78 -2.16 -31.16
N THR A 218 7.73 -2.23 -32.49
CA THR A 218 8.84 -2.66 -33.33
C THR A 218 10.07 -1.78 -33.11
N PRO A 219 11.29 -2.30 -33.33
CA PRO A 219 12.53 -1.53 -33.21
C PRO A 219 12.52 -0.24 -34.05
N GLU A 220 11.86 -0.24 -35.20
CA GLU A 220 11.73 0.91 -36.09
C GLU A 220 10.90 2.04 -35.46
N LEU A 221 9.76 1.71 -34.82
CA LEU A 221 8.90 2.69 -34.15
C LEU A 221 9.57 3.30 -32.91
N LYS A 222 10.39 2.52 -32.20
CA LYS A 222 11.20 3.01 -31.07
C LYS A 222 12.23 4.06 -31.49
N ASN A 223 12.77 3.96 -32.71
CA ASN A 223 13.74 4.91 -33.23
C ASN A 223 13.08 6.22 -33.68
N GLU A 224 11.84 6.17 -34.16
CA GLU A 224 11.10 7.33 -34.65
C GLU A 224 10.53 8.21 -33.52
N ILE A 225 10.16 7.59 -32.39
CA ILE A 225 9.70 8.29 -31.17
C ILE A 225 10.88 8.97 -30.41
N GLY A 226 12.13 8.61 -30.74
CA GLY A 226 13.32 8.89 -29.93
C GLY A 226 14.05 10.23 -30.11
N SER A 227 13.58 11.19 -30.93
CA SER A 227 14.35 12.42 -31.18
C SER A 227 13.86 13.69 -30.47
N GLY A 228 12.76 13.64 -29.70
CA GLY A 228 12.24 14.76 -28.92
C GLY A 228 12.70 14.70 -27.46
N SER A 229 13.66 15.54 -27.08
CA SER A 229 14.24 15.63 -25.73
C SER A 229 13.23 16.14 -24.69
N SER A 230 12.45 15.24 -24.07
CA SER A 230 11.85 15.39 -22.72
C SER A 230 11.18 14.13 -22.16
N LEU A 231 11.14 13.02 -22.91
CA LEU A 231 10.61 11.76 -22.38
C LEU A 231 11.59 11.16 -21.37
N VAL A 232 11.25 11.25 -20.08
CA VAL A 232 11.88 10.49 -19.01
C VAL A 232 11.87 9.03 -19.43
N LYS A 233 13.04 8.44 -19.69
CA LYS A 233 13.15 7.01 -20.06
C LYS A 233 12.28 6.19 -19.10
N PRO A 234 11.35 5.35 -19.58
CA PRO A 234 10.57 4.50 -18.70
C PRO A 234 11.54 3.72 -17.82
N ILE A 235 11.42 3.89 -16.51
CA ILE A 235 12.24 3.18 -15.55
C ILE A 235 12.01 1.68 -15.77
N SER A 236 13.07 0.97 -16.12
CA SER A 236 13.02 -0.43 -16.56
C SER A 236 13.39 -1.44 -15.48
N LYS A 237 13.52 -0.99 -14.21
CA LYS A 237 14.10 -1.80 -13.14
C LYS A 237 13.33 -1.68 -11.82
N ILE A 238 13.33 -2.77 -11.05
CA ILE A 238 12.56 -2.95 -9.81
C ILE A 238 13.49 -3.43 -8.70
N MET A 239 13.34 -2.87 -7.49
CA MET A 239 14.01 -3.35 -6.29
C MET A 239 12.97 -3.86 -5.30
N THR A 240 13.16 -5.06 -4.77
CA THR A 240 12.24 -5.65 -3.77
C THR A 240 12.91 -5.74 -2.41
N SER A 241 12.14 -5.51 -1.35
CA SER A 241 12.60 -5.63 0.04
C SER A 241 11.49 -6.17 0.94
N GLY A 242 11.79 -7.16 1.77
CA GLY A 242 10.81 -7.75 2.69
C GLY A 242 10.86 -9.27 2.74
N SER A 243 10.71 -9.85 3.92
CA SER A 243 11.15 -11.21 4.19
C SER A 243 10.37 -12.32 3.50
N SER A 244 9.07 -12.17 3.21
CA SER A 244 8.29 -13.24 2.55
C SER A 244 8.60 -13.34 1.05
N LEU A 245 9.23 -12.30 0.47
CA LEU A 245 9.74 -12.32 -0.90
C LEU A 245 10.99 -13.20 -1.06
N THR A 246 11.54 -13.77 0.03
CA THR A 246 12.80 -14.53 0.02
C THR A 246 12.66 -16.03 -0.18
N ALA A 247 11.54 -16.53 -0.73
CA ALA A 247 11.29 -17.96 -0.93
C ALA A 247 12.60 -18.73 -1.18
N LYS A 248 12.96 -19.62 -0.24
CA LYS A 248 14.30 -20.23 -0.19
C LYS A 248 14.64 -20.85 -1.55
N GLN A 249 15.60 -20.27 -2.25
CA GLN A 249 16.23 -20.95 -3.38
C GLN A 249 16.77 -22.30 -2.89
N GLY A 250 16.27 -23.41 -3.43
CA GLY A 250 16.86 -24.73 -3.28
C GLY A 250 16.16 -25.75 -2.37
N GLU A 251 15.03 -25.46 -1.73
CA GLU A 251 14.23 -26.52 -1.07
C GLU A 251 13.23 -27.12 -2.08
N MET A 252 13.62 -28.19 -2.77
CA MET A 252 12.65 -29.05 -3.47
C MET A 252 11.72 -29.66 -2.40
N THR A 253 10.47 -29.21 -2.33
CA THR A 253 9.43 -29.95 -1.63
C THR A 253 9.02 -31.16 -2.46
N THR A 254 9.87 -32.17 -2.41
CA THR A 254 9.68 -33.52 -2.97
C THR A 254 8.39 -34.22 -2.50
N ALA A 255 7.57 -33.61 -1.64
CA ALA A 255 6.30 -34.11 -1.16
C ALA A 255 5.04 -33.42 -1.73
N LEU A 256 5.16 -32.28 -2.43
CA LEU A 256 4.05 -31.62 -3.14
C LEU A 256 4.18 -31.66 -4.67
N ASP A 257 5.27 -32.25 -5.19
CA ASP A 257 5.62 -32.39 -6.61
C ASP A 257 4.77 -33.43 -7.35
N ARG A 258 3.49 -33.14 -7.60
CA ARG A 258 2.69 -33.82 -8.64
C ARG A 258 2.03 -32.89 -9.64
N PHE A 259 2.42 -31.62 -9.68
CA PHE A 259 1.90 -30.65 -10.63
C PHE A 259 2.93 -30.36 -11.70
N THR A 260 2.65 -30.83 -12.92
CA THR A 260 3.30 -30.33 -14.12
C THR A 260 2.76 -28.92 -14.37
N LEU A 261 3.53 -27.90 -13.97
CA LEU A 261 3.25 -26.54 -14.41
C LEU A 261 3.43 -26.48 -15.94
N PRO A 262 2.62 -25.69 -16.67
CA PRO A 262 2.77 -25.51 -18.11
C PRO A 262 4.21 -25.11 -18.45
N GLU A 263 4.73 -25.50 -19.61
CA GLU A 263 6.12 -25.19 -20.04
C GLU A 263 6.45 -23.68 -20.03
N THR A 264 5.43 -22.83 -19.99
CA THR A 264 5.54 -21.37 -19.88
C THR A 264 5.87 -20.87 -18.47
N VAL A 265 5.70 -21.70 -17.44
CA VAL A 265 6.11 -21.41 -16.06
C VAL A 265 7.37 -22.23 -15.79
N PRO A 266 8.54 -21.59 -15.60
CA PRO A 266 9.77 -22.29 -15.29
C PRO A 266 9.54 -23.33 -14.20
N TYR A 267 9.85 -24.59 -14.48
CA TYR A 267 9.75 -25.75 -13.58
C TYR A 267 10.61 -25.63 -12.31
N GLN A 268 11.29 -24.50 -12.10
CA GLN A 268 12.19 -24.23 -11.00
C GLN A 268 11.54 -23.24 -10.04
N LEU A 269 11.85 -23.39 -8.76
CA LEU A 269 11.39 -22.55 -7.64
C LEU A 269 11.37 -21.05 -8.01
N ILE A 270 10.19 -20.54 -8.39
CA ILE A 270 10.00 -19.12 -8.69
C ILE A 270 9.64 -18.43 -7.39
N SER A 271 10.49 -17.52 -6.94
CA SER A 271 10.19 -16.56 -5.89
C SER A 271 9.30 -15.43 -6.42
N VAL A 272 8.66 -14.66 -5.53
CA VAL A 272 7.76 -13.56 -5.94
C VAL A 272 8.49 -12.54 -6.84
N TRP A 273 9.77 -12.25 -6.57
CA TRP A 273 10.55 -11.28 -7.36
C TRP A 273 10.93 -11.82 -8.74
N GLU A 274 11.21 -13.12 -8.88
CA GLU A 274 11.43 -13.77 -10.19
C GLU A 274 10.13 -13.76 -11.01
N ALA A 275 8.98 -14.00 -10.37
CA ALA A 275 7.69 -13.89 -11.03
C ALA A 275 7.39 -12.46 -11.51
N ILE A 276 7.73 -11.44 -10.71
CA ILE A 276 7.63 -10.03 -11.13
C ILE A 276 8.54 -9.76 -12.33
N GLN A 277 9.78 -10.25 -12.31
CA GLN A 277 10.71 -10.10 -13.42
C GLN A 277 10.15 -10.72 -14.72
N ILE A 278 9.61 -11.94 -14.64
CA ILE A 278 9.01 -12.65 -15.77
C ILE A 278 7.79 -11.89 -16.30
N CYS A 279 6.87 -11.48 -15.42
CA CYS A 279 5.60 -10.85 -15.82
C CYS A 279 5.76 -9.41 -16.31
N THR A 280 6.79 -8.68 -15.87
CA THR A 280 7.03 -7.29 -16.28
C THR A 280 8.10 -7.14 -17.35
N GLY A 281 8.97 -8.13 -17.53
CA GLY A 281 10.18 -8.01 -18.36
C GLY A 281 11.22 -7.03 -17.81
N LYS A 282 11.05 -6.52 -16.58
CA LYS A 282 11.95 -5.56 -15.94
C LYS A 282 13.01 -6.30 -15.13
N GLU A 283 14.22 -5.75 -15.07
CA GLU A 283 15.28 -6.28 -14.19
C GLU A 283 14.87 -6.10 -12.73
N VAL A 284 14.89 -7.18 -11.94
CA VAL A 284 14.53 -7.15 -10.52
C VAL A 284 15.76 -7.43 -9.66
N PHE A 285 16.07 -6.53 -8.73
CA PHE A 285 17.05 -6.75 -7.67
C PHE A 285 16.33 -7.10 -6.37
N ASN A 286 16.48 -8.35 -5.92
CA ASN A 286 15.96 -8.75 -4.63
C ASN A 286 16.94 -8.39 -3.51
N ASN A 287 16.52 -7.44 -2.68
CA ASN A 287 17.25 -7.00 -1.51
C ASN A 287 16.62 -7.50 -0.21
N ALA A 288 15.66 -8.43 -0.27
CA ALA A 288 15.06 -9.00 0.91
C ALA A 288 15.99 -10.02 1.62
N VAL A 289 15.86 -10.10 2.94
CA VAL A 289 16.64 -11.04 3.77
C VAL A 289 15.68 -11.78 4.71
N GLY A 290 15.78 -13.10 4.74
CA GLY A 290 15.01 -13.96 5.64
C GLY A 290 15.28 -13.61 7.10
N GLY A 291 14.24 -13.68 7.93
CA GLY A 291 14.32 -13.39 9.37
C GLY A 291 14.50 -11.91 9.74
N GLN A 292 14.66 -10.99 8.78
CA GLN A 292 14.74 -9.56 9.07
C GLN A 292 13.35 -8.90 9.13
N ASN A 293 13.15 -8.03 10.12
CA ASN A 293 11.98 -7.17 10.23
C ASN A 293 12.15 -5.85 9.46
N VAL A 294 11.09 -5.02 9.40
CA VAL A 294 11.13 -3.74 8.67
C VAL A 294 12.20 -2.77 9.19
N PHE A 295 12.48 -2.77 10.48
CA PHE A 295 13.50 -1.89 11.07
C PHE A 295 14.87 -2.29 10.52
N GLN A 296 15.16 -3.60 10.50
CA GLN A 296 16.38 -4.14 9.91
C GLN A 296 16.54 -3.79 8.44
N ASN A 297 15.46 -3.92 7.68
CA ASN A 297 15.44 -3.52 6.29
C ASN A 297 15.66 -2.00 6.12
N ALA A 298 15.12 -1.16 7.01
CA ALA A 298 15.26 0.29 6.93
C ALA A 298 16.68 0.76 7.21
N TYR A 299 17.36 0.23 8.23
CA TYR A 299 18.78 0.55 8.45
C TYR A 299 19.65 0.06 7.29
N ARG A 300 19.45 -1.20 6.86
CA ARG A 300 20.27 -1.80 5.81
C ARG A 300 20.11 -1.10 4.46
N GLN A 301 18.92 -0.58 4.15
CA GLN A 301 18.68 0.20 2.94
C GLN A 301 19.05 1.69 3.07
N GLY A 302 19.51 2.11 4.26
CA GLY A 302 19.92 3.49 4.53
C GLY A 302 18.78 4.45 4.88
N GLY A 303 17.52 3.98 4.89
CA GLY A 303 16.38 4.74 5.39
C GLY A 303 16.53 5.16 6.86
N ARG A 304 17.30 4.39 7.64
CA ARG A 304 17.67 4.76 9.01
C ARG A 304 19.17 4.62 9.24
N THR A 305 19.68 5.42 10.19
CA THR A 305 21.11 5.44 10.55
C THR A 305 21.34 4.63 11.81
N LEU A 306 22.14 3.56 11.71
CA LEU A 306 22.50 2.76 12.88
C LEU A 306 23.50 3.55 13.73
N LYS A 307 23.25 3.69 15.02
CA LYS A 307 24.17 4.35 15.95
C LYS A 307 25.11 3.31 16.53
N VAL A 308 26.41 3.56 16.42
CA VAL A 308 27.46 2.63 16.84
C VAL A 308 28.58 3.37 17.57
N SER A 309 29.31 2.63 18.37
CA SER A 309 30.64 2.97 18.87
C SER A 309 31.64 1.97 18.26
N VAL A 310 32.93 2.25 18.37
CA VAL A 310 34.00 1.32 17.96
C VAL A 310 34.92 1.08 19.14
N GLN A 311 35.57 -0.07 19.19
CA GLN A 311 36.54 -0.37 20.24
C GLN A 311 37.61 0.74 20.31
N ASN A 312 37.87 1.24 21.51
CA ASN A 312 38.80 2.35 21.78
C ASN A 312 38.47 3.66 21.04
N ASN A 313 37.23 3.85 20.57
CA ASN A 313 36.77 5.05 19.88
C ASN A 313 37.69 5.50 18.73
N THR A 314 38.36 4.55 18.07
CA THR A 314 39.33 4.82 17.00
C THR A 314 39.12 3.86 15.83
N LEU A 315 38.88 4.38 14.64
CA LEU A 315 38.95 3.63 13.39
C LEU A 315 40.40 3.64 12.91
N PRO A 316 41.12 2.50 12.94
CA PRO A 316 42.56 2.47 12.66
C PRO A 316 42.87 2.84 11.20
N ALA A 317 44.14 3.18 10.96
CA ALA A 317 44.67 3.48 9.64
C ALA A 317 44.48 2.34 8.64
N ASN A 318 44.69 1.12 9.11
CA ASN A 318 44.51 -0.14 8.42
C ASN A 318 43.97 -1.21 9.39
N GLY A 319 43.48 -2.33 8.85
CA GLY A 319 42.92 -3.42 9.66
C GLY A 319 41.48 -3.17 10.11
N SER A 320 40.97 -4.09 10.94
CA SER A 320 39.60 -4.06 11.44
C SER A 320 39.50 -3.55 12.87
N VAL A 321 38.39 -2.90 13.20
CA VAL A 321 38.00 -2.59 14.58
C VAL A 321 36.64 -3.21 14.89
N SER A 322 36.47 -3.79 16.08
CA SER A 322 35.16 -4.28 16.50
C SER A 322 34.22 -3.11 16.79
N LEU A 323 32.97 -3.22 16.35
CA LEU A 323 31.92 -2.33 16.79
C LEU A 323 31.60 -2.60 18.26
N THR A 324 31.14 -1.56 18.96
CA THR A 324 30.58 -1.61 20.30
C THR A 324 29.27 -0.80 20.29
N GLY A 325 28.33 -1.09 21.17
CA GLY A 325 27.12 -0.26 21.31
C GLY A 325 26.17 -0.20 20.09
N TRP A 326 26.05 -1.26 19.29
CA TRP A 326 25.12 -1.32 18.15
C TRP A 326 23.70 -1.81 18.52
N GLY A 327 23.47 -2.15 19.81
CA GLY A 327 22.19 -2.62 20.34
C GLY A 327 21.86 -4.08 20.02
N SER A 328 20.59 -4.46 20.10
CA SER A 328 20.06 -5.80 19.78
C SER A 328 19.75 -5.98 18.29
N PHE A 329 20.49 -5.26 17.45
CA PHE A 329 20.16 -5.08 16.05
C PHE A 329 21.16 -5.78 15.13
N ASP A 330 20.66 -6.71 14.30
CA ASP A 330 21.48 -7.46 13.35
C ASP A 330 21.23 -6.97 11.91
N PRO A 331 22.05 -6.02 11.38
CA PRO A 331 21.95 -5.58 9.98
C PRO A 331 22.34 -6.69 8.99
N LEU A 332 23.17 -7.64 9.43
CA LEU A 332 23.69 -8.76 8.68
C LEU A 332 23.28 -10.05 9.41
N THR A 333 22.69 -11.00 8.70
CA THR A 333 22.20 -12.26 9.29
C THR A 333 22.80 -13.46 8.55
N ASN A 334 22.79 -14.64 9.16
CA ASN A 334 23.24 -15.89 8.52
C ASN A 334 22.44 -16.27 7.25
N GLN A 335 21.24 -15.71 7.07
CA GLN A 335 20.37 -15.94 5.91
C GLN A 335 20.54 -14.89 4.81
N GLY A 336 21.40 -13.90 5.01
CA GLY A 336 21.64 -12.83 4.05
C GLY A 336 23.10 -12.41 3.97
N PHE A 337 23.31 -11.11 3.77
CA PHE A 337 24.63 -10.52 3.66
C PHE A 337 25.46 -10.81 4.92
N GLN A 338 26.67 -11.36 4.74
CA GLN A 338 27.67 -11.49 5.82
C GLN A 338 28.60 -10.29 5.91
N GLN A 339 28.61 -9.46 4.86
CA GLN A 339 29.39 -8.23 4.79
C GLN A 339 28.68 -7.22 3.89
N LEU A 340 28.82 -5.92 4.19
CA LEU A 340 28.25 -4.83 3.40
C LEU A 340 29.14 -3.60 3.44
N ASP A 341 29.16 -2.86 2.35
CA ASP A 341 29.77 -1.54 2.30
C ASP A 341 28.90 -0.53 3.08
N VAL A 342 29.56 0.24 3.93
CA VAL A 342 28.96 1.24 4.81
C VAL A 342 29.86 2.47 4.90
N LYS A 343 29.34 3.56 5.48
CA LYS A 343 30.10 4.76 5.77
C LYS A 343 29.97 5.16 7.24
N ILE A 344 31.09 5.55 7.84
CA ILE A 344 31.13 6.17 9.17
C ILE A 344 31.89 7.49 9.08
N LEU A 345 31.27 8.60 9.47
CA LEU A 345 31.80 9.96 9.25
C LEU A 345 32.23 10.22 7.78
N GLY A 346 31.54 9.60 6.82
CA GLY A 346 31.87 9.68 5.39
C GLY A 346 32.99 8.76 4.92
N ILE A 347 33.66 8.03 5.82
CA ILE A 347 34.75 7.10 5.50
C ILE A 347 34.16 5.77 5.00
N PRO A 348 34.43 5.34 3.75
CA PRO A 348 33.96 4.07 3.24
C PRO A 348 34.61 2.88 3.96
N CYS A 349 33.79 1.98 4.46
CA CYS A 349 34.22 0.80 5.20
C CYS A 349 33.43 -0.44 4.78
N LEU A 350 34.02 -1.61 4.97
CA LEU A 350 33.35 -2.91 4.96
C LEU A 350 32.91 -3.24 6.39
N LEU A 351 31.60 -3.37 6.60
CA LEU A 351 31.02 -3.99 7.78
C LEU A 351 31.03 -5.51 7.58
N LYS A 352 31.54 -6.26 8.55
CA LYS A 352 31.57 -7.72 8.53
C LYS A 352 30.89 -8.28 9.76
N ARG A 353 30.06 -9.30 9.56
CA ARG A 353 29.43 -10.07 10.64
C ARG A 353 30.46 -11.00 11.29
N GLU A 354 30.56 -10.92 12.61
CA GLU A 354 31.32 -11.87 13.42
C GLU A 354 30.37 -12.92 13.99
N LYS A 355 30.80 -14.18 13.94
CA LYS A 355 29.96 -15.32 14.31
C LYS A 355 30.73 -16.34 15.15
N ASP A 356 29.99 -17.05 15.99
CA ASP A 356 30.50 -18.23 16.69
C ASP A 356 30.46 -19.50 15.82
N ALA A 357 30.84 -20.63 16.41
CA ALA A 357 30.82 -21.94 15.76
C ALA A 357 29.40 -22.41 15.39
N SER A 358 28.37 -21.90 16.09
CA SER A 358 26.96 -22.18 15.83
C SER A 358 26.36 -21.24 14.78
N ASN A 359 27.17 -20.40 14.14
CA ASN A 359 26.75 -19.39 13.17
C ASN A 359 25.79 -18.35 13.75
N VAL A 360 25.85 -18.10 15.06
CA VAL A 360 25.14 -17.02 15.76
C VAL A 360 25.97 -15.74 15.67
N THR A 361 25.31 -14.60 15.51
CA THR A 361 25.98 -13.29 15.47
C THR A 361 26.54 -12.99 16.86
N ILE A 362 27.85 -12.78 16.97
CA ILE A 362 28.52 -12.39 18.24
C ILE A 362 29.04 -10.95 18.21
N GLY A 363 29.08 -10.33 17.04
CA GLY A 363 29.57 -8.97 16.89
C GLY A 363 29.66 -8.55 15.43
N PHE A 364 30.24 -7.36 15.24
CA PHE A 364 30.54 -6.81 13.93
C PHE A 364 31.92 -6.18 13.95
N SER A 365 32.65 -6.29 12.84
CA SER A 365 33.89 -5.54 12.62
C SER A 365 33.72 -4.55 11.47
N LEU A 366 34.43 -3.43 11.58
CA LEU A 366 34.54 -2.41 10.55
C LEU A 366 35.98 -2.39 10.02
N THR A 367 36.16 -2.45 8.71
CA THR A 367 37.47 -2.32 8.04
C THR A 367 37.37 -1.23 6.99
N ARG A 368 38.33 -0.30 6.91
CA ARG A 368 38.31 0.70 5.83
C ARG A 368 38.45 0.02 4.48
N LEU A 369 37.75 0.54 3.46
CA LEU A 369 37.99 0.09 2.08
C LEU A 369 39.33 0.60 1.56
N GLU A 370 39.72 1.81 1.97
CA GLU A 370 41.00 2.42 1.63
C GLU A 370 41.79 2.80 2.90
N PRO A 371 43.07 2.44 3.03
CA PRO A 371 43.91 2.87 4.16
C PRO A 371 44.02 4.39 4.27
N GLY A 372 44.24 4.91 5.48
CA GLY A 372 44.48 6.34 5.72
C GLY A 372 44.98 6.61 7.13
N ASP A 373 44.86 7.85 7.63
CA ASP A 373 45.22 8.14 9.02
C ASP A 373 44.18 7.58 10.01
N PRO A 374 44.56 7.14 11.23
CA PRO A 374 43.60 6.76 12.26
C PRO A 374 42.65 7.92 12.56
N VAL A 375 41.36 7.62 12.74
CA VAL A 375 40.31 8.63 12.98
C VAL A 375 39.61 8.31 14.28
N THR A 376 39.50 9.30 15.16
CA THR A 376 38.66 9.20 16.36
C THR A 376 37.19 9.15 15.96
N ILE A 377 36.48 8.12 16.41
CA ILE A 377 35.05 7.93 16.19
C ILE A 377 34.36 8.18 17.54
N PRO A 378 33.61 9.29 17.68
CA PRO A 378 32.80 9.52 18.87
C PRO A 378 31.82 8.37 19.12
N GLU A 379 31.45 8.16 20.37
CA GLU A 379 30.39 7.20 20.69
C GLU A 379 29.06 7.60 20.04
N ASN A 380 28.21 6.61 19.73
CA ASN A 380 26.94 6.81 19.04
C ASN A 380 27.07 7.53 17.69
N THR A 381 28.17 7.29 16.97
CA THR A 381 28.34 7.80 15.60
C THR A 381 27.40 7.06 14.64
N GLY A 382 26.89 7.79 13.64
CA GLY A 382 26.04 7.21 12.61
C GLY A 382 26.81 6.34 11.62
N LEU A 383 26.39 5.09 11.49
CA LEU A 383 26.78 4.15 10.45
C LEU A 383 25.70 4.14 9.36
N VAL A 384 26.08 4.52 8.14
CA VAL A 384 25.17 4.68 7.00
C VAL A 384 25.38 3.53 6.01
N PHE A 385 24.29 2.91 5.58
CA PHE A 385 24.30 1.85 4.57
C PHE A 385 23.87 2.44 3.22
N ASP A 386 24.66 2.24 2.16
CA ASP A 386 24.40 2.82 0.84
C ASP A 386 23.90 1.79 -0.19
N ILE A 387 23.58 0.55 0.23
CA ILE A 387 23.26 -0.55 -0.69
C ILE A 387 22.09 -0.23 -1.63
N ALA A 388 21.11 0.53 -1.15
CA ALA A 388 19.89 0.83 -1.89
C ALA A 388 20.03 2.10 -2.75
N VAL A 389 21.02 2.96 -2.47
CA VAL A 389 21.22 4.23 -3.19
C VAL A 389 21.53 3.99 -4.67
N LYS A 390 22.20 2.89 -5.01
CA LYS A 390 22.43 2.50 -6.42
C LYS A 390 21.15 2.16 -7.19
N HIS A 391 20.02 2.00 -6.48
CA HIS A 391 18.69 1.71 -7.02
C HIS A 391 17.72 2.88 -6.84
N GLN A 392 18.21 4.11 -6.61
CA GLN A 392 17.39 5.29 -6.36
C GLN A 392 16.34 5.58 -7.44
N ASN A 393 16.62 5.22 -8.70
CA ASN A 393 15.74 5.43 -9.83
C ASN A 393 14.90 4.19 -10.18
N TRP A 394 14.79 3.20 -9.28
CA TRP A 394 14.07 1.95 -9.54
C TRP A 394 12.71 1.96 -8.83
N ILE A 395 11.75 1.19 -9.34
CA ILE A 395 10.48 0.96 -8.64
C ILE A 395 10.76 0.18 -7.36
N GLN A 396 10.34 0.69 -6.21
CA GLN A 396 10.55 0.02 -4.92
C GLN A 396 9.33 -0.83 -4.55
N ILE A 397 9.52 -2.10 -4.20
CA ILE A 397 8.46 -2.96 -3.66
C ILE A 397 8.85 -3.35 -2.25
N ILE A 398 8.04 -2.97 -1.27
CA ILE A 398 8.35 -3.12 0.15
C ILE A 398 7.28 -3.97 0.82
N GLU A 399 7.70 -5.02 1.53
CA GLU A 399 6.85 -5.88 2.34
C GLU A 399 7.35 -5.87 3.80
N PRO A 400 6.72 -5.08 4.70
CA PRO A 400 7.33 -4.76 5.99
C PRO A 400 6.93 -5.67 7.16
N LEU A 401 5.92 -6.54 7.04
CA LEU A 401 5.23 -7.05 8.23
C LEU A 401 5.61 -8.45 8.72
N GLN A 402 6.16 -9.34 7.88
CA GLN A 402 6.19 -10.78 8.19
C GLN A 402 7.02 -11.16 9.42
N ASN A 403 8.14 -10.48 9.67
CA ASN A 403 8.97 -10.70 10.87
C ASN A 403 8.81 -9.62 11.95
N THR A 404 7.79 -8.76 11.82
CA THR A 404 7.47 -7.80 12.87
C THR A 404 6.73 -8.54 13.99
N GLU A 405 6.97 -8.13 15.25
CA GLU A 405 6.40 -8.75 16.45
C GLU A 405 4.91 -9.07 16.29
N VAL A 406 4.46 -10.23 16.76
CA VAL A 406 3.08 -10.72 16.54
C VAL A 406 2.03 -9.85 17.26
N TYR A 407 2.44 -9.20 18.36
CA TYR A 407 1.57 -8.37 19.20
C TYR A 407 2.14 -6.94 19.35
N PRO A 408 2.29 -6.19 18.25
CA PRO A 408 2.83 -4.86 18.37
C PRO A 408 1.78 -3.93 18.99
N SER A 409 2.24 -3.06 19.87
CA SER A 409 1.53 -1.85 20.26
C SER A 409 1.17 -1.01 19.02
N TYR A 410 0.16 -0.16 19.17
CA TYR A 410 -0.22 0.81 18.13
C TYR A 410 0.96 1.69 17.70
N ALA A 411 1.82 2.09 18.63
CA ALA A 411 3.05 2.84 18.36
C ALA A 411 4.00 2.07 17.43
N GLN A 412 4.19 0.76 17.65
CA GLN A 412 5.03 -0.08 16.79
C GLN A 412 4.46 -0.25 15.37
N ASN A 413 3.13 -0.21 15.20
CA ASN A 413 2.51 -0.20 13.88
C ASN A 413 2.83 1.10 13.12
N PHE A 414 2.68 2.24 13.79
CA PHE A 414 3.09 3.53 13.26
C PHE A 414 4.57 3.58 12.89
N ASP A 415 5.43 3.03 13.74
CA ASP A 415 6.85 2.95 13.48
C ASP A 415 7.18 2.09 12.26
N THR A 416 6.36 1.08 11.96
CA THR A 416 6.49 0.26 10.74
C THR A 416 6.19 1.09 9.49
N VAL A 417 5.10 1.88 9.50
CA VAL A 417 4.78 2.82 8.41
C VAL A 417 5.91 3.83 8.24
N LYS A 418 6.42 4.38 9.35
CA LYS A 418 7.53 5.33 9.34
C LYS A 418 8.80 4.70 8.76
N CYS A 419 9.17 3.48 9.16
CA CYS A 419 10.31 2.76 8.56
C CYS A 419 10.16 2.61 7.04
N ALA A 420 8.97 2.25 6.58
CA ALA A 420 8.68 2.15 5.15
C ALA A 420 8.85 3.49 4.42
N LEU A 421 8.32 4.58 4.99
CA LEU A 421 8.48 5.93 4.44
C LEU A 421 9.94 6.40 4.45
N ASP A 422 10.66 6.13 5.53
CA ASP A 422 12.09 6.42 5.69
C ASP A 422 12.90 5.72 4.58
N MET A 423 12.60 4.44 4.30
CA MET A 423 13.20 3.69 3.18
C MET A 423 12.89 4.35 1.83
N VAL A 424 11.62 4.59 1.51
CA VAL A 424 11.23 5.15 0.21
C VAL A 424 11.89 6.52 -0.01
N THR A 425 11.81 7.39 0.99
CA THR A 425 12.36 8.75 0.92
C THR A 425 13.87 8.73 0.70
N TYR A 426 14.58 7.92 1.49
CA TYR A 426 16.04 7.82 1.38
C TYR A 426 16.48 7.24 0.04
N ILE A 427 15.85 6.15 -0.40
CA ILE A 427 16.23 5.45 -1.63
C ILE A 427 15.94 6.34 -2.84
N SER A 428 14.71 6.84 -2.95
CA SER A 428 14.28 7.58 -4.14
C SER A 428 14.87 8.99 -4.22
N LYS A 429 15.36 9.55 -3.11
CA LYS A 429 15.87 10.92 -3.00
C LYS A 429 14.90 11.99 -3.51
N VAL A 430 13.60 11.69 -3.48
CA VAL A 430 12.56 12.65 -3.86
C VAL A 430 12.24 13.55 -2.68
N GLU A 431 11.90 14.81 -2.96
CA GLU A 431 11.39 15.72 -1.94
C GLU A 431 9.93 15.40 -1.60
N LYS A 432 9.16 14.97 -2.60
CA LYS A 432 7.74 14.61 -2.45
C LYS A 432 7.54 13.13 -2.71
N LEU A 433 6.97 12.44 -1.73
CA LEU A 433 6.66 11.00 -1.83
C LEU A 433 5.80 10.65 -3.07
N SER A 434 4.99 11.58 -3.56
CA SER A 434 4.19 11.41 -4.78
C SER A 434 5.04 11.15 -6.04
N GLU A 435 6.29 11.60 -6.04
CA GLU A 435 7.24 11.45 -7.15
C GLU A 435 7.97 10.09 -7.10
N ALA A 436 7.97 9.42 -5.94
CA ALA A 436 8.54 8.09 -5.79
C ALA A 436 7.62 7.02 -6.41
N ARG A 437 8.23 6.08 -7.14
CA ARG A 437 7.55 4.88 -7.64
C ARG A 437 7.76 3.75 -6.66
N PHE A 438 6.74 3.45 -5.87
CA PHE A 438 6.81 2.35 -4.93
C PHE A 438 5.46 1.66 -4.72
N LEU A 439 5.51 0.38 -4.36
CA LEU A 439 4.40 -0.42 -3.89
C LEU A 439 4.67 -0.90 -2.48
N MET A 440 3.67 -0.79 -1.62
CA MET A 440 3.63 -1.38 -0.29
C MET A 440 2.83 -2.66 -0.38
N LEU A 441 3.45 -3.81 -0.14
CA LEU A 441 2.72 -5.06 0.00
C LEU A 441 2.25 -5.16 1.44
N ASN A 442 0.95 -5.42 1.61
CA ASN A 442 0.50 -5.95 2.89
C ASN A 442 0.96 -7.41 3.03
N ASN A 443 0.67 -8.07 4.14
CA ASN A 443 1.24 -9.38 4.40
C ASN A 443 0.16 -10.45 4.52
N THR A 444 0.54 -11.72 4.37
CA THR A 444 -0.40 -12.85 4.45
C THR A 444 -0.36 -13.52 5.82
N PRO A 445 -1.51 -13.97 6.36
CA PRO A 445 -1.54 -14.61 7.66
C PRO A 445 -0.78 -15.94 7.64
N ASN A 446 0.00 -16.22 8.68
CA ASN A 446 0.58 -17.54 8.87
C ASN A 446 -0.52 -18.56 9.22
N THR A 447 -0.29 -19.85 8.98
CA THR A 447 -1.29 -20.91 9.22
C THR A 447 -1.68 -21.05 10.70
N GLY A 448 -0.89 -20.51 11.62
CA GLY A 448 -1.15 -20.44 13.06
C GLY A 448 -1.99 -19.25 13.51
N ILE A 449 -2.39 -18.33 12.62
CA ILE A 449 -3.25 -17.16 12.93
C ILE A 449 -4.56 -17.16 12.13
N PRO A 450 -5.41 -18.20 12.28
CA PRO A 450 -6.72 -18.23 11.62
C PRO A 450 -7.64 -17.12 12.15
N LEU A 451 -8.76 -16.88 11.46
CA LEU A 451 -9.82 -16.00 11.94
C LEU A 451 -10.27 -16.39 13.37
N GLY A 452 -10.57 -15.38 14.18
CA GLY A 452 -11.06 -15.55 15.55
C GLY A 452 -9.99 -15.56 16.65
N VAL A 453 -8.69 -15.54 16.32
CA VAL A 453 -7.62 -15.41 17.33
C VAL A 453 -7.10 -13.98 17.44
N GLN A 454 -6.66 -13.54 18.63
CA GLN A 454 -6.16 -12.17 18.85
C GLN A 454 -4.99 -11.80 17.93
N GLY A 455 -4.09 -12.76 17.65
CA GLY A 455 -2.99 -12.56 16.71
C GLY A 455 -3.47 -12.16 15.31
N ARG A 456 -4.61 -12.69 14.87
CA ARG A 456 -5.23 -12.35 13.59
C ARG A 456 -5.84 -10.95 13.59
N VAL A 457 -6.51 -10.54 14.66
CA VAL A 457 -7.03 -9.16 14.79
C VAL A 457 -5.90 -8.13 14.65
N ASN A 458 -4.77 -8.36 15.35
CA ASN A 458 -3.61 -7.48 15.27
C ASN A 458 -2.99 -7.47 13.87
N PHE A 459 -2.97 -8.63 13.21
CA PHE A 459 -2.50 -8.77 11.84
C PHE A 459 -3.36 -7.98 10.85
N ASP A 460 -4.67 -8.14 10.91
CA ASP A 460 -5.62 -7.45 10.02
C ASP A 460 -5.59 -5.93 10.25
N ASN A 461 -5.49 -5.47 11.50
CA ASN A 461 -5.34 -4.05 11.83
C ASN A 461 -4.08 -3.43 11.20
N ARG A 462 -2.97 -4.16 11.15
CA ARG A 462 -1.74 -3.69 10.47
C ARG A 462 -1.93 -3.57 8.97
N ASN A 463 -2.53 -4.58 8.35
CA ASN A 463 -2.81 -4.55 6.92
C ASN A 463 -3.78 -3.42 6.56
N ALA A 464 -4.80 -3.18 7.39
CA ALA A 464 -5.74 -2.07 7.23
C ALA A 464 -5.01 -0.71 7.33
N MET A 465 -4.13 -0.55 8.32
CA MET A 465 -3.32 0.66 8.47
C MET A 465 -2.41 0.89 7.25
N LEU A 466 -1.70 -0.14 6.74
CA LEU A 466 -0.90 0.03 5.51
C LEU A 466 -1.77 0.48 4.33
N LYS A 467 -2.96 -0.10 4.17
CA LYS A 467 -3.90 0.27 3.12
C LYS A 467 -4.40 1.70 3.27
N GLU A 468 -4.71 2.14 4.49
CA GLU A 468 -5.11 3.51 4.79
C GLU A 468 -4.00 4.51 4.47
N TYR A 469 -2.76 4.24 4.92
CA TYR A 469 -1.62 5.16 4.74
C TYR A 469 -1.12 5.25 3.31
N PHE A 470 -1.04 4.11 2.61
CA PHE A 470 -0.42 4.06 1.28
C PHE A 470 -1.44 4.07 0.14
N GLY A 471 -2.73 3.96 0.43
CA GLY A 471 -3.81 4.10 -0.54
C GLY A 471 -3.61 3.23 -1.79
N ASP A 472 -3.58 3.88 -2.94
CA ASP A 472 -3.40 3.24 -4.26
C ASP A 472 -2.02 2.62 -4.48
N ARG A 473 -1.05 2.90 -3.59
CA ARG A 473 0.29 2.27 -3.57
C ARG A 473 0.33 1.03 -2.68
N CYS A 474 -0.74 0.71 -1.95
CA CYS A 474 -0.84 -0.53 -1.18
C CYS A 474 -1.42 -1.65 -2.06
N VAL A 475 -0.71 -2.78 -2.17
CA VAL A 475 -1.19 -3.99 -2.85
C VAL A 475 -1.68 -4.98 -1.81
N ASP A 476 -2.98 -5.30 -1.87
CA ASP A 476 -3.66 -6.20 -0.93
C ASP A 476 -3.41 -7.68 -1.28
N VAL A 477 -2.15 -8.12 -1.12
CA VAL A 477 -1.75 -9.51 -1.37
C VAL A 477 -2.41 -10.49 -0.37
N CYS A 478 -2.73 -10.02 0.85
CA CYS A 478 -3.46 -10.78 1.85
C CYS A 478 -4.83 -11.23 1.33
N SER A 479 -5.68 -10.28 0.93
CA SER A 479 -7.00 -10.59 0.39
C SER A 479 -6.87 -11.41 -0.88
N TYR A 480 -5.89 -11.11 -1.74
CA TYR A 480 -5.67 -11.85 -2.98
C TYR A 480 -5.37 -13.34 -2.72
N ILE A 481 -4.34 -13.66 -1.93
CA ILE A 481 -3.93 -15.05 -1.73
C ILE A 481 -4.98 -15.86 -0.95
N THR A 482 -5.71 -15.22 -0.03
CA THR A 482 -6.69 -15.89 0.84
C THR A 482 -8.08 -16.01 0.22
N LYS A 483 -8.36 -15.31 -0.89
CA LYS A 483 -9.71 -15.28 -1.49
C LYS A 483 -9.77 -15.55 -2.98
N GLN A 484 -8.72 -15.23 -3.74
CA GLN A 484 -8.78 -15.19 -5.20
C GLN A 484 -7.73 -16.05 -5.89
N ALA A 485 -6.50 -16.10 -5.37
CA ALA A 485 -5.37 -16.72 -6.07
C ALA A 485 -5.60 -18.19 -6.47
N ILE A 486 -6.30 -18.98 -5.66
CA ILE A 486 -6.61 -20.38 -6.01
C ILE A 486 -7.57 -20.50 -7.19
N TYR A 487 -8.52 -19.57 -7.34
CA TYR A 487 -9.42 -19.53 -8.48
C TYR A 487 -8.66 -19.10 -9.74
N ASP A 488 -7.76 -18.12 -9.62
CA ASP A 488 -6.88 -17.72 -10.73
C ASP A 488 -6.00 -18.88 -11.18
N ALA A 489 -5.48 -19.67 -10.23
CA ALA A 489 -4.69 -20.85 -10.54
C ALA A 489 -5.48 -21.88 -11.37
N VAL A 490 -6.77 -22.07 -11.08
CA VAL A 490 -7.65 -22.94 -11.86
C VAL A 490 -7.97 -22.31 -13.22
N HIS A 491 -8.31 -21.02 -13.25
CA HIS A 491 -8.64 -20.31 -14.48
C HIS A 491 -7.48 -20.30 -15.48
N LEU A 492 -6.25 -20.15 -15.00
CA LEU A 492 -5.03 -20.19 -15.79
C LEU A 492 -4.57 -21.61 -16.14
N GLY A 493 -5.29 -22.64 -15.69
CA GLY A 493 -5.00 -24.03 -15.99
C GLY A 493 -3.83 -24.64 -15.20
N TYR A 494 -3.36 -23.97 -14.14
CA TYR A 494 -2.32 -24.51 -13.25
C TYR A 494 -2.85 -25.57 -12.28
N LEU A 495 -4.15 -25.50 -11.96
CA LEU A 495 -4.86 -26.48 -11.16
C LEU A 495 -6.12 -26.93 -11.90
N SER A 496 -6.48 -28.21 -11.77
CA SER A 496 -7.68 -28.75 -12.43
C SER A 496 -8.99 -28.23 -11.84
N SER A 497 -8.99 -27.93 -10.54
CA SER A 497 -10.16 -27.46 -9.79
C SER A 497 -9.75 -26.93 -8.40
N VAL A 498 -10.66 -26.18 -7.77
CA VAL A 498 -10.60 -25.84 -6.34
C VAL A 498 -11.11 -27.03 -5.52
N THR A 499 -10.41 -27.41 -4.45
CA THR A 499 -10.77 -28.54 -3.58
C THR A 499 -11.48 -28.07 -2.32
N SER A 500 -12.10 -29.00 -1.58
CA SER A 500 -12.67 -28.71 -0.26
C SER A 500 -11.63 -28.18 0.72
N ASP A 501 -10.41 -28.72 0.69
CA ASP A 501 -9.31 -28.28 1.57
C ASP A 501 -8.93 -26.81 1.34
N ASP A 502 -8.95 -26.33 0.09
CA ASP A 502 -8.70 -24.91 -0.18
C ASP A 502 -9.81 -24.04 0.42
N LEU A 503 -11.07 -24.45 0.22
CA LEU A 503 -12.23 -23.73 0.74
C LEU A 503 -12.21 -23.68 2.28
N ASP A 504 -11.80 -24.76 2.93
CA ASP A 504 -11.63 -24.84 4.38
C ASP A 504 -10.55 -23.87 4.89
N ASP A 505 -9.41 -23.77 4.19
CA ASP A 505 -8.35 -22.82 4.53
C ASP A 505 -8.82 -21.37 4.33
N MET A 506 -9.51 -21.10 3.22
CA MET A 506 -10.07 -19.78 2.90
C MET A 506 -11.15 -19.35 3.90
N GLN A 507 -12.00 -20.28 4.35
CA GLN A 507 -13.02 -20.00 5.37
C GLN A 507 -12.39 -19.61 6.71
N LYS A 508 -11.21 -20.15 7.03
CA LYS A 508 -10.39 -19.74 8.19
C LYS A 508 -9.61 -18.44 7.93
N GLY A 509 -9.76 -17.85 6.75
CA GLY A 509 -9.03 -16.67 6.29
C GLY A 509 -7.54 -16.92 6.09
N LEU A 510 -7.13 -18.15 5.81
CA LEU A 510 -5.75 -18.54 5.55
C LEU A 510 -5.50 -18.67 4.04
N ALA A 511 -4.24 -18.58 3.63
CA ALA A 511 -3.86 -18.94 2.27
C ALA A 511 -4.09 -20.45 2.07
N PRO A 512 -4.69 -20.90 0.97
CA PRO A 512 -4.84 -22.32 0.67
C PRO A 512 -3.49 -23.03 0.75
N ARG A 513 -3.41 -24.13 1.51
CA ARG A 513 -2.16 -24.88 1.71
C ARG A 513 -1.50 -25.34 0.40
N ARG A 514 -2.28 -25.51 -0.68
CA ARG A 514 -1.77 -25.83 -2.03
C ARG A 514 -0.97 -24.69 -2.67
N LEU A 515 -1.02 -23.48 -2.12
CA LEU A 515 -0.21 -22.33 -2.53
C LEU A 515 0.94 -22.04 -1.55
N MET A 516 1.06 -22.85 -0.50
CA MET A 516 2.03 -22.68 0.59
C MET A 516 3.07 -23.81 0.56
N HIS A 517 4.32 -23.48 0.89
CA HIS A 517 5.40 -24.43 1.15
C HIS A 517 5.35 -24.90 2.60
N ASP A 518 5.14 -23.96 3.51
CA ASP A 518 4.97 -24.20 4.95
C ASP A 518 3.93 -23.24 5.55
N GLY A 519 3.91 -23.07 6.86
CA GLY A 519 2.95 -22.18 7.52
C GLY A 519 3.13 -20.68 7.24
N ILE A 520 4.19 -20.28 6.55
CA ILE A 520 4.62 -18.88 6.35
C ILE A 520 4.98 -18.59 4.90
N HIS A 521 5.69 -19.50 4.24
CA HIS A 521 6.27 -19.29 2.91
C HIS A 521 5.37 -19.87 1.83
N TYR A 522 5.28 -19.17 0.69
CA TYR A 522 4.59 -19.67 -0.50
C TYR A 522 5.41 -20.76 -1.19
N ASN A 523 4.73 -21.68 -1.86
CA ASN A 523 5.37 -22.53 -2.85
C ASN A 523 5.51 -21.77 -4.20
N ALA A 524 6.11 -22.41 -5.22
CA ALA A 524 6.35 -21.77 -6.51
C ALA A 524 5.07 -21.22 -7.17
N LEU A 525 3.95 -21.94 -7.07
CA LEU A 525 2.67 -21.50 -7.64
C LEU A 525 2.11 -20.28 -6.88
N GLY A 526 2.09 -20.32 -5.55
CA GLY A 526 1.66 -19.19 -4.74
C GLY A 526 2.50 -17.93 -4.97
N ALA A 527 3.83 -18.11 -5.02
CA ALA A 527 4.76 -17.03 -5.33
C ALA A 527 4.57 -16.46 -6.74
N TYR A 528 4.35 -17.32 -7.75
CA TYR A 528 4.05 -16.90 -9.11
C TYR A 528 2.77 -16.07 -9.20
N LEU A 529 1.69 -16.52 -8.56
CA LEU A 529 0.40 -15.82 -8.56
C LEU A 529 0.51 -14.44 -7.90
N ILE A 530 1.22 -14.33 -6.76
CA ILE A 530 1.47 -13.04 -6.11
C ILE A 530 2.31 -12.15 -7.02
N GLY A 531 3.38 -12.67 -7.63
CA GLY A 531 4.22 -11.88 -8.53
C GLY A 531 3.47 -11.36 -9.75
N ARG A 532 2.59 -12.20 -10.34
CA ARG A 532 1.67 -11.80 -11.41
C ARG A 532 0.70 -10.71 -10.95
N TYR A 533 0.10 -10.88 -9.78
CA TYR A 533 -0.81 -9.89 -9.19
C TYR A 533 -0.13 -8.54 -8.98
N VAL A 534 1.06 -8.53 -8.37
CA VAL A 534 1.86 -7.30 -8.19
C VAL A 534 2.25 -6.67 -9.54
N SER A 535 2.58 -7.49 -10.54
CA SER A 535 2.93 -7.01 -11.88
C SER A 535 1.78 -6.27 -12.56
N PHE A 536 0.52 -6.70 -12.34
CA PHE A 536 -0.64 -5.97 -12.83
C PHE A 536 -0.74 -4.56 -12.24
N PHE A 537 -0.40 -4.36 -10.96
CA PHE A 537 -0.38 -3.02 -10.36
C PHE A 537 0.70 -2.14 -10.97
N ILE A 538 1.88 -2.70 -11.25
CA ILE A 538 2.98 -1.97 -11.90
C ILE A 538 2.55 -1.52 -13.30
N GLN A 539 1.99 -2.45 -14.09
CA GLN A 539 1.53 -2.19 -15.46
C GLN A 539 0.36 -1.20 -15.49
N ALA A 540 -0.62 -1.34 -14.59
CA ALA A 540 -1.78 -0.44 -14.50
C ALA A 540 -1.40 1.00 -14.15
N LYS A 541 -0.27 1.20 -13.45
CA LYS A 541 0.29 2.53 -13.16
C LYS A 541 1.17 3.08 -14.30
N GLY A 542 1.39 2.32 -15.37
CA GLY A 542 2.28 2.70 -16.47
C GLY A 542 3.76 2.79 -16.06
N TRP A 543 4.18 2.02 -15.04
CA TRP A 543 5.52 2.09 -14.48
C TRP A 543 6.55 1.23 -15.18
#